data_AF-A0A2H3IAY0-F1
#
_entry.id   AF-A0A2H3IAY0-F1
#
_cell.length_a   1.000
_cell.length_b   1.000
_cell.length_c   1.000
_cell.angle_alpha   90.00
_cell.angle_beta   90.00
_cell.angle_gamma   90.00
#
_symmetry.space_group_name_H-M   'P 1'
#
loop_
_entity.id
_entity.type
_entity.pdbx_description
1 polymer ?
#
loop_
_entity_poly.entity_id
_entity_poly.type
_entity_poly.pdbx_seq_one_letter_code
_entity_poly.pdbx_strand_id
1 'polypeptide(L)'
;MAPSLQDLTVSDVSGMIAAAIAAALTLSAVTWSVLARELQSSYWPSILRTDSSTTSGVLKSVSIVSWSKTIAKLLTAIAAVVTPLGLYEDISPQTTPKLVPFHYIDDKSPFGIGTPPREIDMRFSRICGGFYPVGCPNSHTNVTSFSNATGIYVSGDWYDSHIPQYVINSFESGISSMAPSVSSVFDIQSRYQTWAQAVESNDTIPIDNNTAYPVSVFRQIGSLIVNGGIQLLEGLVVDLQSGGVGFRNHTAPPWQPFGSTWSEDLLFIQPDTECVNLNLTLDFNVPRSFSLGGSGFSDLVLTDRGGFSRIQQNSPLYSTNVGSQKDPDMFNRAYAAAWVNNFLSMLFLNITNPAEYNNSDSGAFQYLESSVGKQFPLMRNGTSESSFSFLQHAPMSVNIDSLFGYYLSGADYAYPGINTTGFNVTGLGDNFTDPQPALYPNPFQITEENFTAAGAICKRTTQYDYANISNIATACGMIYGVPQRQSLGNPLIFDPGSNWSIPMYTCATATKALIKTVTFQFNGSDDLSGLKVTQISEKVYPDGTSMPLWAVENTNLSMSDVAPLWGLVTPDTARQINISSWGIQLCAPSSMATINADLTRVSPHDESHLDGPCGQLRFRNEKLAVFS
;
A
#
# COMPACT_ATOMS: atom_id res chain seq x y z
N MET A 1 -16.67 33.73 65.33
CA MET A 1 -16.77 32.25 65.31
C MET A 1 -18.23 31.90 65.16
N ALA A 2 -18.66 31.72 63.92
CA ALA A 2 -19.96 31.18 63.54
C ALA A 2 -19.65 29.92 62.71
N PRO A 3 -20.29 28.76 62.95
CA PRO A 3 -20.00 27.58 62.15
C PRO A 3 -20.51 27.79 60.72
N SER A 4 -19.69 27.37 59.76
CA SER A 4 -19.96 27.33 58.32
C SER A 4 -21.16 26.42 58.02
N LEU A 5 -22.06 26.92 57.18
CA LEU A 5 -23.28 26.26 56.67
C LEU A 5 -23.05 25.01 55.80
N GLN A 6 -21.84 24.45 55.78
CA GLN A 6 -21.46 23.36 54.87
C GLN A 6 -21.67 21.94 55.41
N ASP A 7 -21.99 21.76 56.69
CA ASP A 7 -22.23 20.43 57.29
C ASP A 7 -23.68 20.20 57.71
N LEU A 8 -24.65 20.72 56.94
CA LEU A 8 -26.06 20.39 57.13
C LEU A 8 -26.48 19.33 56.12
N THR A 9 -26.59 18.08 56.56
CA THR A 9 -27.15 17.02 55.71
C THR A 9 -28.67 17.20 55.59
N VAL A 10 -29.28 16.67 54.52
CA VAL A 10 -30.74 16.66 54.35
C VAL A 10 -31.45 16.02 55.55
N SER A 11 -30.75 15.14 56.28
CA SER A 11 -31.21 14.56 57.53
C SER A 11 -31.37 15.59 58.65
N ASP A 12 -30.41 16.49 58.80
CA ASP A 12 -30.32 17.48 59.88
C ASP A 12 -31.39 18.57 59.70
N VAL A 13 -31.54 19.07 58.47
CA VAL A 13 -32.58 20.07 58.13
C VAL A 13 -33.98 19.51 58.36
N SER A 14 -34.21 18.26 57.98
CA SER A 14 -35.50 17.58 58.19
C SER A 14 -35.78 17.31 59.68
N GLY A 15 -34.76 16.96 60.46
CA GLY A 15 -34.88 16.78 61.92
C GLY A 15 -35.18 18.09 62.65
N MET A 16 -34.58 19.21 62.22
CA MET A 16 -34.86 20.55 62.75
C MET A 16 -36.29 21.01 62.44
N ILE A 17 -36.79 20.75 61.22
CA ILE A 17 -38.18 21.06 60.84
C ILE A 17 -39.16 20.22 61.66
N ALA A 18 -38.87 18.92 61.85
CA ALA A 18 -39.68 18.05 62.69
C ALA A 18 -39.72 18.53 64.15
N ALA A 19 -38.58 18.90 64.73
CA ALA A 19 -38.48 19.45 66.08
C ALA A 19 -39.24 20.78 66.25
N ALA A 20 -39.19 21.67 65.26
CA ALA A 20 -39.95 22.92 65.26
C ALA A 20 -41.47 22.69 65.23
N ILE A 21 -41.93 21.69 64.47
CA ILE A 21 -43.35 21.29 64.42
C ILE A 21 -43.79 20.67 65.75
N ALA A 22 -42.91 19.91 66.42
CA ALA A 22 -43.19 19.30 67.71
C ALA A 22 -43.26 20.30 68.87
N ALA A 23 -42.47 21.38 68.81
CA ALA A 23 -42.51 22.45 69.81
C ALA A 23 -43.81 23.29 69.74
N ALA A 24 -44.53 23.26 68.62
CA ALA A 24 -45.71 24.09 68.37
C ALA A 24 -47.05 23.40 68.65
N LEU A 25 -47.07 22.09 68.95
CA LEU A 25 -48.31 21.29 69.04
C LEU A 25 -48.26 20.28 70.20
N THR A 26 -49.41 20.01 70.86
CA THR A 26 -49.55 18.87 71.79
C THR A 26 -49.63 17.57 71.00
N LEU A 27 -48.51 16.87 70.87
CA LEU A 27 -48.40 15.63 70.09
C LEU A 27 -48.82 14.38 70.88
N SER A 28 -49.37 13.38 70.19
CA SER A 28 -49.61 12.04 70.75
C SER A 28 -48.27 11.32 71.02
N ALA A 29 -48.24 10.40 72.00
CA ALA A 29 -47.04 9.63 72.34
C ALA A 29 -46.43 8.89 71.12
N VAL A 30 -47.30 8.41 70.23
CA VAL A 30 -46.90 7.76 68.97
C VAL A 30 -46.15 8.72 68.04
N THR A 31 -46.56 9.98 67.97
CA THR A 31 -45.91 10.99 67.13
C THR A 31 -44.53 11.37 67.70
N TRP A 32 -44.38 11.42 69.02
CA TRP A 32 -43.08 11.61 69.68
C TRP A 32 -42.11 10.47 69.39
N SER A 33 -42.58 9.22 69.41
CA SER A 33 -41.76 8.05 69.11
C SER A 33 -41.23 8.05 67.67
N VAL A 34 -42.03 8.51 66.70
CA VAL A 34 -41.61 8.66 65.29
C VAL A 34 -40.64 9.84 65.13
N LEU A 35 -40.87 10.95 65.83
CA LEU A 35 -39.98 12.12 65.82
C LEU A 35 -38.61 11.81 66.42
N ALA A 36 -38.56 11.04 67.50
CA ALA A 36 -37.32 10.63 68.16
C ALA A 36 -36.42 9.80 67.22
N ARG A 37 -37.01 8.94 66.38
CA ARG A 37 -36.29 8.22 65.32
C ARG A 37 -35.65 9.18 64.31
N GLU A 38 -36.38 10.23 63.91
CA GLU A 38 -35.88 11.24 62.96
C GLU A 38 -34.75 12.10 63.55
N LEU A 39 -34.79 12.39 64.85
CA LEU A 39 -33.71 13.08 65.57
C LEU A 39 -32.47 12.20 65.80
N GLN A 40 -32.67 10.90 66.05
CA GLN A 40 -31.57 9.95 66.25
C GLN A 40 -30.95 9.44 64.93
N SER A 41 -31.54 9.78 63.78
CA SER A 41 -31.10 9.36 62.44
C SER A 41 -30.77 7.84 62.35
N SER A 42 -31.55 7.02 63.07
CA SER A 42 -31.24 5.60 63.27
C SER A 42 -32.34 4.69 62.71
N TYR A 43 -31.92 3.61 62.02
CA TYR A 43 -32.83 2.62 61.45
C TYR A 43 -33.18 1.47 62.41
N TRP A 44 -32.55 1.41 63.58
CA TRP A 44 -32.80 0.37 64.59
C TRP A 44 -34.29 0.24 64.97
N PRO A 45 -35.06 1.33 65.17
CA PRO A 45 -36.48 1.23 65.51
C PRO A 45 -37.35 0.59 64.41
N SER A 46 -36.99 0.79 63.13
CA SER A 46 -37.71 0.18 62.00
C SER A 46 -37.35 -1.30 61.82
N ILE A 47 -36.10 -1.68 62.10
CA ILE A 47 -35.64 -3.08 62.06
C ILE A 47 -36.26 -3.86 63.22
N LEU A 48 -36.28 -3.27 64.42
CA LEU A 48 -36.84 -3.88 65.64
C LEU A 48 -38.37 -3.77 65.73
N ARG A 49 -39.03 -3.18 64.72
CA ARG A 49 -40.50 -2.96 64.65
C ARG A 49 -41.08 -2.37 65.94
N THR A 50 -40.40 -1.38 66.52
CA THR A 50 -40.89 -0.70 67.72
C THR A 50 -41.97 0.32 67.38
N ASP A 51 -42.69 0.84 68.37
CA ASP A 51 -43.78 1.82 68.18
C ASP A 51 -43.37 3.07 67.37
N SER A 52 -42.08 3.40 67.34
CA SER A 52 -41.47 4.43 66.50
C SER A 52 -41.51 4.15 64.98
N SER A 53 -41.94 2.96 64.56
CA SER A 53 -42.06 2.56 63.15
C SER A 53 -43.48 2.65 62.59
N THR A 54 -44.47 3.00 63.42
CA THR A 54 -45.87 3.06 62.97
C THR A 54 -46.13 4.24 62.03
N THR A 55 -46.93 3.97 60.99
CA THR A 55 -47.37 4.95 59.98
C THR A 55 -48.80 5.43 60.21
N SER A 56 -49.53 4.81 61.15
CA SER A 56 -50.92 5.14 61.49
C SER A 56 -51.00 5.93 62.79
N GLY A 57 -51.86 6.96 62.84
CA GLY A 57 -52.01 7.82 64.03
C GLY A 57 -50.95 8.90 64.21
N VAL A 58 -50.13 9.17 63.18
CA VAL A 58 -49.07 10.19 63.17
C VAL A 58 -49.54 11.45 62.43
N LEU A 59 -49.15 12.62 62.91
CA LEU A 59 -49.41 13.90 62.23
C LEU A 59 -48.84 13.91 60.80
N LYS A 60 -49.67 14.34 59.84
CA LYS A 60 -49.35 14.34 58.40
C LYS A 60 -48.06 15.10 58.06
N SER A 61 -47.79 16.19 58.77
CA SER A 61 -46.57 17.00 58.59
C SER A 61 -45.29 16.22 58.87
N VAL A 62 -45.27 15.38 59.93
CA VAL A 62 -44.11 14.55 60.28
C VAL A 62 -43.95 13.40 59.29
N SER A 63 -45.06 12.83 58.79
CA SER A 63 -45.04 11.78 57.76
C SER A 63 -44.45 12.28 56.43
N ILE A 64 -44.79 13.51 56.01
CA ILE A 64 -44.26 14.14 54.79
C ILE A 64 -42.74 14.33 54.90
N VAL A 65 -42.25 14.78 56.05
CA VAL A 65 -40.81 14.98 56.31
C VAL A 65 -40.03 13.65 56.31
N SER A 66 -40.64 12.56 56.78
CA SER A 66 -40.00 11.24 56.74
C SER A 66 -39.87 10.70 55.30
N TRP A 67 -40.89 10.92 54.45
CA TRP A 67 -40.88 10.50 53.04
C TRP A 67 -39.93 11.32 52.15
N SER A 68 -39.76 12.62 52.42
CA SER A 68 -38.90 13.50 51.61
C SER A 68 -37.42 13.08 51.64
N LYS A 69 -36.92 12.55 52.77
CA LYS A 69 -35.56 12.00 52.89
C LYS A 69 -35.32 10.83 51.94
N THR A 70 -36.28 9.93 51.83
CA THR A 70 -36.19 8.74 50.97
C THR A 70 -36.18 9.13 49.50
N ILE A 71 -37.02 10.09 49.12
CA ILE A 71 -37.09 10.64 47.76
C ILE A 71 -35.79 11.36 47.39
N ALA A 72 -35.25 12.21 48.28
CA ALA A 72 -33.99 12.91 48.04
C ALA A 72 -32.81 11.94 47.81
N LYS A 73 -32.69 10.90 48.63
CA LYS A 73 -31.65 9.86 48.46
C LYS A 73 -31.79 9.11 47.14
N LEU A 74 -33.02 8.76 46.75
CA LEU A 74 -33.29 8.12 45.47
C LEU A 74 -32.89 9.02 44.29
N LEU A 75 -33.20 10.32 44.37
CA LEU A 75 -32.80 11.30 43.35
C LEU A 75 -31.29 11.47 43.26
N THR A 76 -30.56 11.51 44.38
CA THR A 76 -29.09 11.59 44.37
C THR A 76 -28.47 10.32 43.77
N ALA A 77 -29.01 9.14 44.08
CA ALA A 77 -28.54 7.88 43.50
C ALA A 77 -28.78 7.81 41.99
N ILE A 78 -29.95 8.26 41.52
CA ILE A 78 -30.26 8.35 40.09
C ILE A 78 -29.36 9.37 39.40
N ALA A 79 -29.17 10.56 39.99
CA ALA A 79 -28.29 11.58 39.44
C ALA A 79 -26.85 11.06 39.29
N ALA A 80 -26.30 10.39 40.31
CA ALA A 80 -24.95 9.83 40.27
C ALA A 80 -24.73 8.79 39.16
N VAL A 81 -25.78 8.09 38.73
CA VAL A 81 -25.70 7.11 37.63
C VAL A 81 -26.00 7.74 36.27
N VAL A 82 -26.92 8.70 36.20
CA VAL A 82 -27.41 9.30 34.95
C VAL A 82 -26.54 10.48 34.49
N THR A 83 -25.81 11.13 35.39
CA THR A 83 -24.84 12.19 35.04
C THR A 83 -23.42 11.68 35.15
N PRO A 84 -22.84 11.06 34.11
CA PRO A 84 -21.39 10.90 34.01
C PRO A 84 -20.80 12.28 33.65
N LEU A 85 -20.73 13.19 34.61
CA LEU A 85 -20.22 14.54 34.42
C LEU A 85 -19.04 14.79 35.37
N GLY A 86 -17.90 14.19 35.02
CA GLY A 86 -16.70 15.02 35.04
C GLY A 86 -16.82 15.97 33.84
N LEU A 87 -16.79 17.28 34.08
CA LEU A 87 -16.56 18.22 32.97
C LEU A 87 -15.21 17.84 32.35
N TYR A 88 -15.23 17.38 31.11
CA TYR A 88 -14.03 17.35 30.30
C TYR A 88 -14.04 18.61 29.44
N GLU A 89 -12.92 19.32 29.43
CA GLU A 89 -12.68 20.37 28.45
C GLU A 89 -12.18 19.67 27.18
N ASP A 90 -12.85 19.92 26.06
CA ASP A 90 -12.43 19.43 24.75
C ASP A 90 -12.11 20.62 23.84
N ILE A 91 -11.03 20.51 23.07
CA ILE A 91 -10.60 21.55 22.14
C ILE A 91 -11.34 21.29 20.84
N SER A 92 -12.42 22.04 20.60
CA SER A 92 -13.17 21.98 19.36
C SER A 92 -12.66 23.01 18.34
N PRO A 93 -12.71 22.69 17.03
CA PRO A 93 -12.44 23.68 16.00
C PRO A 93 -13.39 24.86 16.14
N GLN A 94 -12.88 26.09 15.97
CA GLN A 94 -13.76 27.25 15.92
C GLN A 94 -14.76 27.10 14.76
N THR A 95 -16.03 27.42 15.03
CA THR A 95 -17.09 27.38 14.01
C THR A 95 -16.86 28.34 12.84
N THR A 96 -16.04 29.38 13.05
CA THR A 96 -15.69 30.35 12.02
C THR A 96 -14.20 30.23 11.69
N PRO A 97 -13.82 29.88 10.45
CA PRO A 97 -12.43 29.77 10.06
C PRO A 97 -11.75 31.14 10.09
N LYS A 98 -10.53 31.17 10.64
CA LYS A 98 -9.68 32.37 10.66
C LYS A 98 -8.67 32.30 9.53
N LEU A 99 -8.57 33.36 8.73
CA LEU A 99 -7.53 33.46 7.71
C LEU A 99 -6.17 33.72 8.37
N VAL A 100 -5.20 32.86 8.09
CA VAL A 100 -3.85 32.91 8.66
C VAL A 100 -2.84 32.66 7.53
N PRO A 101 -1.72 33.41 7.45
CA PRO A 101 -0.68 33.14 6.47
C PRO A 101 0.04 31.84 6.80
N PHE A 102 0.31 31.03 5.78
CA PHE A 102 1.08 29.80 5.91
C PHE A 102 2.56 30.08 5.63
N HIS A 103 3.45 29.34 6.28
CA HIS A 103 4.87 29.37 6.03
C HIS A 103 5.39 27.96 5.72
N TYR A 104 6.51 27.89 5.00
CA TYR A 104 7.16 26.63 4.65
C TYR A 104 7.79 25.99 5.89
N ILE A 105 7.66 24.67 5.97
CA ILE A 105 8.24 23.85 7.02
C ILE A 105 9.17 22.84 6.37
N ASP A 106 10.44 22.85 6.78
CA ASP A 106 11.47 21.95 6.28
C ASP A 106 11.35 20.54 6.87
N ASP A 107 11.51 19.52 6.02
CA ASP A 107 11.74 18.16 6.49
C ASP A 107 13.21 17.99 6.93
N LYS A 108 13.41 17.67 8.21
CA LYS A 108 14.73 17.43 8.80
C LYS A 108 15.13 15.95 8.81
N SER A 109 14.28 15.08 8.29
CA SER A 109 14.56 13.65 8.15
C SER A 109 15.62 13.40 7.06
N PRO A 110 16.13 12.16 6.95
CA PRO A 110 16.99 11.78 5.83
C PRO A 110 16.36 12.05 4.46
N PHE A 111 15.03 12.04 4.33
CA PHE A 111 14.33 12.36 3.10
C PHE A 111 14.48 13.84 2.72
N GLY A 112 14.31 14.77 3.66
CA GLY A 112 14.56 16.19 3.41
C GLY A 112 16.01 16.52 3.11
N ILE A 113 16.96 15.91 3.83
CA ILE A 113 18.40 16.13 3.58
C ILE A 113 18.85 15.49 2.25
N GLY A 114 18.29 14.33 1.91
CA GLY A 114 18.64 13.56 0.71
C GLY A 114 17.98 14.06 -0.57
N THR A 115 16.95 14.91 -0.46
CA THR A 115 16.22 15.47 -1.61
C THR A 115 16.83 16.83 -1.97
N PRO A 116 17.44 17.01 -3.16
CA PRO A 116 17.90 18.31 -3.64
C PRO A 116 16.79 19.37 -3.65
N PRO A 117 17.15 20.66 -3.49
CA PRO A 117 16.19 21.74 -3.60
C PRO A 117 15.61 21.80 -5.02
N ARG A 118 14.35 22.22 -5.11
CA ARG A 118 13.65 22.42 -6.38
C ARG A 118 14.21 23.66 -7.08
N GLU A 119 14.87 23.47 -8.22
CA GLU A 119 15.35 24.58 -9.05
C GLU A 119 14.20 25.12 -9.91
N ILE A 120 13.88 26.41 -9.76
CA ILE A 120 12.77 27.06 -10.45
C ILE A 120 13.03 27.19 -11.96
N ASP A 121 14.29 27.29 -12.37
CA ASP A 121 14.68 27.50 -13.78
C ASP A 121 14.93 26.18 -14.54
N MET A 122 14.69 25.03 -13.89
CA MET A 122 14.88 23.74 -14.52
C MET A 122 13.81 23.46 -15.57
N ARG A 123 14.24 23.12 -16.78
CA ARG A 123 13.33 22.80 -17.88
C ARG A 123 13.12 21.30 -17.99
N PHE A 124 11.88 20.88 -18.22
CA PHE A 124 11.57 19.49 -18.51
C PHE A 124 12.15 19.07 -19.86
N SER A 125 12.84 17.93 -19.87
CA SER A 125 13.40 17.30 -21.05
C SER A 125 12.63 16.02 -21.40
N ARG A 126 12.52 15.71 -22.69
CA ARG A 126 11.94 14.50 -23.24
C ARG A 126 12.58 14.15 -24.57
N ILE A 127 12.99 12.90 -24.69
CA ILE A 127 13.48 12.32 -25.95
C ILE A 127 12.54 11.18 -26.33
N CYS A 128 12.22 11.08 -27.62
CA CYS A 128 11.37 10.04 -28.18
C CYS A 128 12.17 9.17 -29.14
N GLY A 129 11.78 7.90 -29.23
CA GLY A 129 12.40 6.87 -30.04
C GLY A 129 13.19 5.89 -29.18
N GLY A 130 12.82 4.61 -29.22
CA GLY A 130 13.45 3.58 -28.40
C GLY A 130 14.83 3.18 -28.92
N PHE A 131 14.95 2.95 -30.23
CA PHE A 131 16.21 2.57 -30.88
C PHE A 131 16.94 3.73 -31.56
N TYR A 132 16.18 4.65 -32.15
CA TYR A 132 16.70 5.85 -32.80
C TYR A 132 15.81 7.03 -32.46
N PRO A 133 16.36 8.26 -32.31
CA PRO A 133 15.57 9.44 -32.02
C PRO A 133 14.48 9.65 -33.08
N VAL A 134 13.26 9.95 -32.63
CA VAL A 134 12.15 10.40 -33.46
C VAL A 134 11.56 11.68 -32.87
N GLY A 135 10.92 12.49 -33.70
CA GLY A 135 10.28 13.72 -33.22
C GLY A 135 9.20 13.41 -32.19
N CYS A 136 9.33 13.96 -30.98
CA CYS A 136 8.27 13.89 -29.99
C CYS A 136 7.02 14.66 -30.47
N PRO A 137 5.81 14.24 -30.06
CA PRO A 137 4.63 15.02 -30.32
C PRO A 137 4.77 16.43 -29.70
N ASN A 138 4.32 17.44 -30.44
CA ASN A 138 4.36 18.85 -30.03
C ASN A 138 5.77 19.41 -29.71
N SER A 139 6.86 18.71 -30.05
CA SER A 139 8.22 19.26 -29.94
C SER A 139 8.71 19.85 -31.26
N HIS A 140 9.59 20.83 -31.19
CA HIS A 140 10.27 21.35 -32.36
C HIS A 140 11.50 20.48 -32.59
N THR A 141 11.49 19.60 -33.60
CA THR A 141 12.66 18.79 -33.95
C THR A 141 12.79 18.71 -35.47
N ASN A 142 14.02 18.58 -35.98
CA ASN A 142 14.29 18.37 -37.40
C ASN A 142 14.79 16.95 -37.64
N VAL A 143 13.99 15.95 -37.25
CA VAL A 143 14.34 14.54 -37.35
C VAL A 143 13.37 13.84 -38.28
N THR A 144 13.91 13.21 -39.32
CA THR A 144 13.16 12.37 -40.25
C THR A 144 13.69 10.95 -40.19
N SER A 145 12.81 9.99 -39.93
CA SER A 145 13.11 8.57 -40.03
C SER A 145 12.53 8.01 -41.33
N PHE A 146 13.29 7.19 -42.04
CA PHE A 146 12.79 6.39 -43.15
C PHE A 146 13.21 4.94 -42.97
N SER A 147 12.32 4.02 -43.34
CA SER A 147 12.57 2.58 -43.30
C SER A 147 12.57 2.03 -44.72
N ASN A 148 13.57 1.21 -45.06
CA ASN A 148 13.65 0.50 -46.32
C ASN A 148 14.05 -0.97 -46.08
N ALA A 149 14.27 -1.75 -47.15
CA ALA A 149 14.63 -3.17 -47.07
C ALA A 149 16.02 -3.45 -46.43
N THR A 150 16.89 -2.44 -46.33
CA THR A 150 18.25 -2.56 -45.75
C THR A 150 18.34 -2.08 -44.30
N GLY A 151 17.30 -1.41 -43.78
CA GLY A 151 17.25 -0.98 -42.38
C GLY A 151 16.39 0.25 -42.14
N ILE A 152 16.50 0.78 -40.92
CA ILE A 152 15.93 2.06 -40.51
C ILE A 152 17.06 3.09 -40.53
N TYR A 153 16.80 4.22 -41.17
CA TYR A 153 17.73 5.33 -41.28
C TYR A 153 17.10 6.57 -40.68
N VAL A 154 17.87 7.28 -39.87
CA VAL A 154 17.44 8.53 -39.25
C VAL A 154 18.39 9.63 -39.68
N SER A 155 17.83 10.73 -40.16
CA SER A 155 18.59 11.94 -40.52
C SER A 155 17.98 13.15 -39.84
N GLY A 156 18.82 14.03 -39.35
CA GLY A 156 18.39 15.30 -38.80
C GLY A 156 19.57 16.20 -38.44
N ASP A 157 19.36 17.50 -38.53
CA ASP A 157 20.41 18.49 -38.24
C ASP A 157 20.57 18.73 -36.72
N TRP A 158 19.48 18.62 -35.96
CA TRP A 158 19.44 18.87 -34.52
C TRP A 158 18.20 18.25 -33.86
N TYR A 159 18.31 17.97 -32.55
CA TYR A 159 17.22 17.50 -31.69
C TYR A 159 17.10 18.40 -30.47
N ASP A 160 15.91 18.97 -30.22
CA ASP A 160 15.61 19.72 -28.99
C ASP A 160 14.90 18.80 -27.99
N SER A 161 15.54 18.60 -26.83
CA SER A 161 14.99 17.76 -25.77
C SER A 161 13.93 18.49 -24.96
N HIS A 162 13.80 19.82 -25.06
CA HIS A 162 12.93 20.59 -24.20
C HIS A 162 11.45 20.34 -24.51
N ILE A 163 10.65 20.23 -23.46
CA ILE A 163 9.18 20.27 -23.58
C ILE A 163 8.75 21.75 -23.68
N PRO A 164 8.10 22.18 -24.77
CA PRO A 164 7.69 23.58 -24.90
C PRO A 164 6.68 23.99 -23.83
N GLN A 165 6.80 25.23 -23.32
CA GLN A 165 5.95 25.73 -22.23
C GLN A 165 4.45 25.71 -22.57
N TYR A 166 4.08 25.92 -23.83
CA TYR A 166 2.67 25.86 -24.25
C TYR A 166 2.06 24.46 -24.07
N VAL A 167 2.87 23.40 -24.16
CA VAL A 167 2.45 22.01 -23.93
C VAL A 167 2.22 21.79 -22.44
N ILE A 168 3.17 22.21 -21.60
CA ILE A 168 3.05 22.17 -20.13
C ILE A 168 1.79 22.89 -19.67
N ASN A 169 1.64 24.18 -20.06
CA ASN A 169 0.49 25.00 -19.71
C ASN A 169 -0.84 24.37 -20.13
N SER A 170 -0.85 23.56 -21.19
CA SER A 170 -2.05 22.87 -21.65
C SER A 170 -2.47 21.76 -20.69
N PHE A 171 -1.52 20.91 -20.27
CA PHE A 171 -1.74 19.84 -19.28
C PHE A 171 -1.89 20.34 -17.83
N GLU A 172 -1.72 21.64 -17.61
CA GLU A 172 -1.97 22.33 -16.33
C GLU A 172 -3.22 23.21 -16.34
N SER A 173 -3.85 23.38 -17.51
CA SER A 173 -4.97 24.31 -17.67
C SER A 173 -6.13 24.03 -16.70
N GLY A 174 -6.35 22.75 -16.37
CA GLY A 174 -7.40 22.31 -15.45
C GLY A 174 -7.15 22.67 -13.98
N ILE A 175 -5.92 22.99 -13.58
CA ILE A 175 -5.57 23.34 -12.19
C ILE A 175 -6.29 24.60 -11.72
N SER A 176 -6.53 25.55 -12.63
CA SER A 176 -7.28 26.77 -12.35
C SER A 176 -8.71 26.52 -11.86
N SER A 177 -9.28 25.34 -12.14
CA SER A 177 -10.60 24.92 -11.68
C SER A 177 -10.58 24.08 -10.40
N MET A 178 -9.38 23.77 -9.88
CA MET A 178 -9.15 22.97 -8.68
C MET A 178 -8.81 23.84 -7.47
N ALA A 179 -8.75 23.24 -6.29
CA ALA A 179 -8.26 23.93 -5.10
C ALA A 179 -6.77 24.31 -5.30
N PRO A 180 -6.31 25.48 -4.79
CA PRO A 180 -4.92 25.93 -4.99
C PRO A 180 -3.82 24.99 -4.45
N SER A 181 -4.18 24.06 -3.57
CA SER A 181 -3.27 23.04 -3.01
C SER A 181 -3.05 21.84 -3.92
N VAL A 182 -3.86 21.67 -4.98
CA VAL A 182 -3.74 20.55 -5.92
C VAL A 182 -2.54 20.79 -6.84
N SER A 183 -1.54 19.91 -6.75
CA SER A 183 -0.35 19.94 -7.60
C SER A 183 -0.61 19.40 -9.00
N SER A 184 0.09 19.99 -9.97
CA SER A 184 0.31 19.46 -11.32
C SER A 184 1.24 18.25 -11.32
N VAL A 185 1.24 17.44 -12.38
CA VAL A 185 2.34 16.48 -12.63
C VAL A 185 3.68 17.18 -12.84
N PHE A 186 3.71 18.43 -13.32
CA PHE A 186 4.95 19.18 -13.49
C PHE A 186 5.40 19.88 -12.20
N ASP A 187 4.50 20.07 -11.23
CA ASP A 187 4.89 20.42 -9.86
C ASP A 187 5.55 19.23 -9.14
N ILE A 188 5.25 18.01 -9.61
CA ILE A 188 5.92 16.77 -9.22
C ILE A 188 7.24 16.68 -9.99
N GLN A 189 8.22 17.42 -9.51
CA GLN A 189 9.59 17.32 -10.00
C GLN A 189 10.26 16.02 -9.52
N SER A 190 11.29 15.60 -10.24
CA SER A 190 12.09 14.45 -9.80
C SER A 190 12.70 14.70 -8.43
N ARG A 191 12.64 13.68 -7.56
CA ARG A 191 13.33 13.73 -6.27
C ARG A 191 14.82 13.78 -6.41
N TYR A 192 15.36 13.21 -7.48
CA TYR A 192 16.79 13.22 -7.73
C TYR A 192 17.05 13.33 -9.22
N GLN A 193 17.95 14.24 -9.58
CA GLN A 193 18.24 14.61 -10.95
C GLN A 193 19.74 14.63 -11.18
N THR A 194 20.11 14.35 -12.42
CA THR A 194 21.47 14.55 -12.93
C THR A 194 21.39 15.16 -14.31
N TRP A 195 22.53 15.36 -14.95
CA TRP A 195 22.60 15.90 -16.29
C TRP A 195 23.16 14.86 -17.25
N ALA A 196 22.47 14.66 -18.36
CA ALA A 196 22.96 13.87 -19.48
C ALA A 196 23.51 14.81 -20.55
N GLN A 197 24.55 14.38 -21.24
CA GLN A 197 25.12 15.08 -22.38
C GLN A 197 25.37 14.07 -23.50
N ALA A 198 24.91 14.39 -24.71
CA ALA A 198 25.18 13.54 -25.86
C ALA A 198 26.67 13.58 -26.22
N VAL A 199 27.25 12.42 -26.50
CA VAL A 199 28.64 12.32 -26.98
C VAL A 199 28.66 12.70 -28.45
N GLU A 200 29.57 13.59 -28.83
CA GLU A 200 29.77 14.00 -30.21
C GLU A 200 30.24 12.80 -31.05
N SER A 201 29.45 12.43 -32.05
CA SER A 201 29.84 11.41 -33.03
C SER A 201 29.28 11.77 -34.41
N ASN A 202 30.00 11.39 -35.47
CA ASN A 202 29.63 11.73 -36.84
C ASN A 202 28.29 11.13 -37.30
N ASP A 203 27.79 10.10 -36.60
CA ASP A 203 26.58 9.35 -36.96
C ASP A 203 25.39 9.63 -36.01
N THR A 204 25.52 10.57 -35.07
CA THR A 204 24.47 10.91 -34.10
C THR A 204 23.97 12.34 -34.28
N ILE A 205 22.65 12.51 -34.22
CA ILE A 205 22.01 13.84 -34.24
C ILE A 205 22.39 14.59 -32.95
N PRO A 206 22.90 15.82 -33.02
CA PRO A 206 23.25 16.59 -31.84
C PRO A 206 21.98 16.96 -31.06
N ILE A 207 21.92 16.51 -29.81
CA ILE A 207 20.84 16.84 -28.86
C ILE A 207 21.21 18.12 -28.12
N ASP A 208 20.32 19.10 -28.12
CA ASP A 208 20.49 20.42 -27.52
C ASP A 208 21.84 21.06 -27.87
N ASN A 209 22.28 20.91 -29.11
CA ASN A 209 23.58 21.39 -29.59
C ASN A 209 24.76 20.90 -28.72
N ASN A 210 24.70 19.63 -28.30
CA ASN A 210 25.65 18.96 -27.41
C ASN A 210 25.78 19.59 -26.01
N THR A 211 24.77 20.35 -25.58
CA THR A 211 24.70 20.85 -24.20
C THR A 211 24.08 19.81 -23.26
N ALA A 212 24.36 19.97 -21.97
CA ALA A 212 23.84 19.06 -20.97
C ALA A 212 22.35 19.38 -20.67
N TYR A 213 21.52 18.35 -20.63
CA TYR A 213 20.09 18.45 -20.30
C TYR A 213 19.77 17.63 -19.05
N PRO A 214 18.78 18.04 -18.25
CA PRO A 214 18.47 17.33 -17.02
C PRO A 214 17.83 15.98 -17.31
N VAL A 215 18.09 14.99 -16.45
CA VAL A 215 17.43 13.68 -16.46
C VAL A 215 17.13 13.23 -15.02
N SER A 216 16.03 12.50 -14.86
CA SER A 216 15.62 11.95 -13.57
C SER A 216 16.38 10.65 -13.29
N VAL A 217 16.82 10.45 -12.04
CA VAL A 217 17.53 9.22 -11.63
C VAL A 217 17.01 8.76 -10.28
N PHE A 218 16.84 7.44 -10.12
CA PHE A 218 16.44 6.86 -8.85
C PHE A 218 17.60 6.87 -7.84
N ARG A 219 17.32 7.30 -6.61
CA ARG A 219 18.23 7.19 -5.46
C ARG A 219 17.44 6.75 -4.23
N GLN A 220 17.82 5.61 -3.66
CA GLN A 220 17.22 5.12 -2.42
C GLN A 220 17.69 5.97 -1.23
N ILE A 221 16.76 6.58 -0.50
CA ILE A 221 17.04 7.38 0.70
C ILE A 221 16.75 6.58 1.98
N GLY A 222 15.67 5.81 2.00
CA GLY A 222 15.27 4.97 3.13
C GLY A 222 14.08 4.07 2.80
N SER A 223 13.78 3.10 3.66
CA SER A 223 12.60 2.22 3.54
C SER A 223 11.51 2.65 4.51
N LEU A 224 10.26 2.71 4.03
CA LEU A 224 9.07 3.01 4.83
C LEU A 224 8.20 1.77 5.07
N ILE A 225 8.59 0.59 4.57
CA ILE A 225 7.74 -0.61 4.54
C ILE A 225 7.32 -1.07 5.95
N VAL A 226 8.20 -0.88 6.94
CA VAL A 226 7.94 -1.29 8.34
C VAL A 226 7.21 -0.20 9.13
N ASN A 227 7.16 1.03 8.60
CA ASN A 227 6.54 2.14 9.29
C ASN A 227 5.01 2.03 9.14
N GLY A 228 4.29 1.96 10.26
CA GLY A 228 2.84 2.05 10.22
C GLY A 228 2.36 3.49 10.05
N GLY A 229 1.14 3.66 9.53
CA GLY A 229 0.45 4.95 9.54
C GLY A 229 0.79 5.90 8.39
N ILE A 230 0.36 7.15 8.53
CA ILE A 230 0.62 8.20 7.54
C ILE A 230 1.95 8.87 7.89
N GLN A 231 2.85 8.99 6.91
CA GLN A 231 4.15 9.63 7.05
C GLN A 231 4.18 10.93 6.25
N LEU A 232 4.75 11.98 6.85
CA LEU A 232 5.02 13.25 6.19
C LEU A 232 6.51 13.33 5.90
N LEU A 233 6.86 13.51 4.63
CA LEU A 233 8.23 13.53 4.12
C LEU A 233 8.36 14.64 3.11
N GLU A 234 9.56 15.16 2.88
CA GLU A 234 9.81 16.24 1.92
C GLU A 234 9.01 16.10 0.61
N GLY A 235 7.99 16.95 0.44
CA GLY A 235 7.11 16.99 -0.74
C GLY A 235 5.97 15.96 -0.78
N LEU A 236 5.75 15.13 0.26
CA LEU A 236 4.80 14.01 0.24
C LEU A 236 3.99 13.83 1.53
N VAL A 237 2.79 13.29 1.33
CA VAL A 237 1.97 12.63 2.33
C VAL A 237 1.86 11.16 1.93
N VAL A 238 2.55 10.27 2.63
CA VAL A 238 2.58 8.83 2.32
C VAL A 238 1.57 8.11 3.20
N ASP A 239 0.55 7.51 2.60
CA ASP A 239 -0.43 6.67 3.30
C ASP A 239 0.01 5.21 3.20
N LEU A 240 0.60 4.68 4.29
CA LEU A 240 1.02 3.29 4.37
C LEU A 240 -0.11 2.35 4.83
N GLN A 241 -1.27 2.88 5.21
CA GLN A 241 -2.44 2.08 5.60
C GLN A 241 -3.29 1.71 4.38
N SER A 242 -3.74 2.71 3.62
CA SER A 242 -4.57 2.50 2.43
C SER A 242 -3.75 2.37 1.15
N GLY A 243 -2.45 2.66 1.22
CA GLY A 243 -1.56 2.81 0.09
C GLY A 243 -1.75 4.15 -0.62
N GLY A 244 -0.66 4.68 -1.16
CA GLY A 244 -0.66 5.86 -2.02
C GLY A 244 0.16 7.02 -1.46
N VAL A 245 0.46 7.96 -2.36
CA VAL A 245 1.32 9.11 -2.10
C VAL A 245 0.63 10.38 -2.59
N GLY A 246 0.35 11.29 -1.67
CA GLY A 246 -0.12 12.63 -1.94
C GLY A 246 1.04 13.59 -2.13
N PHE A 247 0.96 14.49 -3.10
CA PHE A 247 2.00 15.49 -3.35
C PHE A 247 1.63 16.81 -2.67
N ARG A 248 2.55 17.31 -1.84
CA ARG A 248 2.31 18.53 -1.07
C ARG A 248 3.62 19.20 -0.69
N ASN A 249 3.73 20.49 -0.97
CA ASN A 249 4.76 21.31 -0.37
C ASN A 249 4.39 21.63 1.09
N HIS A 250 5.21 21.22 2.06
CA HIS A 250 4.84 21.30 3.47
C HIS A 250 4.79 22.74 3.96
N THR A 251 3.58 23.16 4.32
CA THR A 251 3.32 24.47 4.90
C THR A 251 2.36 24.32 6.09
N ALA A 252 2.48 25.21 7.06
CA ALA A 252 1.56 25.28 8.19
C ALA A 252 1.31 26.73 8.64
N PRO A 253 0.20 26.99 9.35
CA PRO A 253 0.01 28.26 10.03
C PRO A 253 1.02 28.39 11.18
N PRO A 254 1.35 29.62 11.62
CA PRO A 254 2.10 29.84 12.84
C PRO A 254 1.49 29.10 14.02
N TRP A 255 2.35 28.58 14.89
CA TRP A 255 1.94 27.89 16.11
C TRP A 255 0.90 28.68 16.92
N GLN A 256 -0.14 27.97 17.38
CA GLN A 256 -1.17 28.51 18.28
C GLN A 256 -1.31 27.65 19.54
N PRO A 257 -1.66 28.23 20.70
CA PRO A 257 -1.75 27.50 21.97
C PRO A 257 -2.71 26.30 21.96
N PHE A 258 -3.79 26.37 21.17
CA PHE A 258 -4.79 25.29 21.04
C PHE A 258 -4.61 24.46 19.77
N GLY A 259 -3.51 24.66 19.04
CA GLY A 259 -3.26 24.07 17.74
C GLY A 259 -4.13 24.68 16.63
N SER A 260 -3.98 24.15 15.43
CA SER A 260 -4.77 24.51 14.25
C SER A 260 -5.20 23.25 13.50
N THR A 261 -6.37 23.30 12.86
CA THR A 261 -6.81 22.24 11.95
C THR A 261 -7.43 22.85 10.70
N TRP A 262 -7.18 22.23 9.56
CA TRP A 262 -7.68 22.65 8.25
C TRP A 262 -7.72 21.45 7.31
N SER A 263 -8.35 21.62 6.15
CA SER A 263 -8.38 20.60 5.09
C SER A 263 -7.95 21.18 3.76
N GLU A 264 -7.23 20.38 2.98
CA GLU A 264 -6.72 20.71 1.65
C GLU A 264 -7.05 19.57 0.69
N ASP A 265 -7.19 19.90 -0.59
CA ASP A 265 -7.28 18.89 -1.64
C ASP A 265 -5.89 18.69 -2.26
N LEU A 266 -5.45 17.44 -2.37
CA LEU A 266 -4.13 17.10 -2.88
C LEU A 266 -4.25 16.07 -4.02
N LEU A 267 -3.31 16.15 -4.97
CA LEU A 267 -3.11 15.10 -5.96
C LEU A 267 -2.50 13.87 -5.29
N PHE A 268 -3.14 12.73 -5.43
CA PHE A 268 -2.66 11.43 -4.98
C PHE A 268 -2.38 10.50 -6.17
N ILE A 269 -1.29 9.76 -6.04
CA ILE A 269 -1.04 8.54 -6.81
C ILE A 269 -1.28 7.35 -5.89
N GLN A 270 -2.22 6.49 -6.24
CA GLN A 270 -2.57 5.30 -5.47
C GLN A 270 -2.46 4.04 -6.32
N PRO A 271 -1.90 2.93 -5.79
CA PRO A 271 -1.92 1.67 -6.52
C PRO A 271 -3.29 0.99 -6.40
N ASP A 272 -3.68 0.35 -7.49
CA ASP A 272 -4.80 -0.58 -7.57
C ASP A 272 -4.27 -1.97 -7.86
N THR A 273 -4.06 -2.74 -6.79
CA THR A 273 -3.45 -4.06 -6.83
C THR A 273 -4.48 -5.13 -6.51
N GLU A 274 -4.55 -6.16 -7.35
CA GLU A 274 -5.29 -7.39 -7.10
C GLU A 274 -4.36 -8.60 -7.23
N CYS A 275 -4.52 -9.56 -6.32
CA CYS A 275 -3.68 -10.75 -6.23
C CYS A 275 -4.54 -12.01 -6.27
N VAL A 276 -4.10 -12.98 -7.06
CA VAL A 276 -4.73 -14.30 -7.23
C VAL A 276 -3.78 -15.36 -6.69
N ASN A 277 -4.28 -16.21 -5.81
CA ASN A 277 -3.53 -17.36 -5.30
C ASN A 277 -3.35 -18.40 -6.40
N LEU A 278 -2.11 -18.88 -6.60
CA LEU A 278 -1.82 -19.95 -7.56
C LEU A 278 -2.35 -21.31 -7.11
N ASN A 279 -2.75 -21.44 -5.84
CA ASN A 279 -3.02 -22.69 -5.13
C ASN A 279 -1.83 -23.66 -5.24
N LEU A 280 -0.63 -23.10 -5.18
CA LEU A 280 0.65 -23.79 -5.08
C LEU A 280 1.41 -23.23 -3.88
N THR A 281 2.16 -24.10 -3.20
CA THR A 281 3.03 -23.68 -2.09
C THR A 281 4.44 -24.20 -2.28
N LEU A 282 5.43 -23.43 -1.84
CA LEU A 282 6.80 -23.93 -1.66
C LEU A 282 6.94 -24.40 -0.22
N ASP A 283 7.09 -25.70 -0.02
CA ASP A 283 7.24 -26.30 1.30
C ASP A 283 8.71 -26.68 1.51
N PHE A 284 9.27 -26.36 2.67
CA PHE A 284 10.68 -26.61 2.99
C PHE A 284 10.87 -26.89 4.48
N ASN A 285 12.06 -27.39 4.82
CA ASN A 285 12.49 -27.65 6.19
C ASN A 285 13.73 -26.83 6.54
N VAL A 286 13.85 -26.42 7.80
CA VAL A 286 15.09 -25.83 8.33
C VAL A 286 16.04 -26.98 8.70
N PRO A 287 17.27 -27.05 8.16
CA PRO A 287 18.17 -28.16 8.43
C PRO A 287 18.53 -28.22 9.92
N ARG A 288 18.65 -29.43 10.47
CA ARG A 288 19.04 -29.64 11.89
C ARG A 288 20.50 -29.27 12.18
N SER A 289 21.34 -29.33 11.15
CA SER A 289 22.76 -29.01 11.21
C SER A 289 23.04 -27.86 10.26
N PHE A 290 23.64 -26.79 10.78
CA PHE A 290 24.07 -25.65 9.97
C PHE A 290 25.46 -25.93 9.39
N SER A 291 25.60 -25.87 8.07
CA SER A 291 26.89 -25.88 7.38
C SER A 291 27.18 -24.48 6.87
N LEU A 292 28.36 -23.93 7.16
CA LEU A 292 28.84 -22.67 6.58
C LEU A 292 28.84 -22.81 5.05
N GLY A 293 28.03 -21.99 4.35
CA GLY A 293 27.86 -22.04 2.89
C GLY A 293 26.68 -22.88 2.38
N GLY A 294 25.83 -23.44 3.27
CA GLY A 294 24.57 -24.08 2.87
C GLY A 294 23.43 -23.08 2.68
N SER A 295 22.41 -23.45 1.91
CA SER A 295 21.25 -22.62 1.55
C SER A 295 20.31 -22.23 2.70
N GLY A 296 20.54 -22.70 3.93
CA GLY A 296 19.71 -22.36 5.10
C GLY A 296 18.36 -23.09 5.17
N PHE A 297 18.02 -23.91 4.17
CA PHE A 297 16.84 -24.78 4.10
C PHE A 297 17.19 -26.12 3.44
N SER A 298 16.34 -27.12 3.61
CA SER A 298 16.41 -28.43 2.96
C SER A 298 15.04 -28.87 2.46
N ASP A 299 15.03 -29.89 1.60
CA ASP A 299 13.80 -30.56 1.15
C ASP A 299 12.76 -29.63 0.51
N LEU A 300 13.22 -28.64 -0.27
CA LEU A 300 12.32 -27.73 -0.98
C LEU A 300 11.49 -28.50 -2.01
N VAL A 301 10.18 -28.43 -1.86
CA VAL A 301 9.21 -29.04 -2.77
C VAL A 301 8.15 -28.02 -3.16
N LEU A 302 7.68 -28.11 -4.41
CA LEU A 302 6.46 -27.46 -4.86
C LEU A 302 5.27 -28.38 -4.54
N THR A 303 4.30 -27.90 -3.77
CA THR A 303 3.11 -28.68 -3.39
C THR A 303 1.87 -28.15 -4.11
N ASP A 304 1.16 -29.04 -4.80
CA ASP A 304 -0.13 -28.73 -5.43
C ASP A 304 -1.23 -28.62 -4.37
N ARG A 305 -1.75 -27.41 -4.11
CA ARG A 305 -2.91 -27.17 -3.23
C ARG A 305 -4.23 -27.07 -4.01
N GLY A 306 -4.23 -27.48 -5.28
CA GLY A 306 -5.35 -27.35 -6.22
C GLY A 306 -5.03 -26.50 -7.45
N GLY A 307 -3.82 -25.96 -7.56
CA GLY A 307 -3.36 -25.15 -8.69
C GLY A 307 -3.17 -25.94 -9.98
N PHE A 308 -2.79 -27.22 -9.88
CA PHE A 308 -2.67 -28.13 -11.03
C PHE A 308 -3.86 -29.08 -11.13
N SER A 309 -4.17 -29.79 -10.05
CA SER A 309 -5.23 -30.82 -10.03
C SER A 309 -6.64 -30.30 -10.29
N ARG A 310 -6.92 -29.01 -10.06
CA ARG A 310 -8.23 -28.37 -10.31
C ARG A 310 -8.14 -27.21 -11.30
N ILE A 311 -7.12 -27.19 -12.16
CA ILE A 311 -6.98 -26.16 -13.18
C ILE A 311 -8.17 -26.21 -14.14
N GLN A 312 -8.69 -25.04 -14.53
CA GLN A 312 -9.71 -24.95 -15.57
C GLN A 312 -9.06 -25.30 -16.92
N GLN A 313 -9.57 -26.29 -17.64
CA GLN A 313 -8.95 -26.72 -18.91
C GLN A 313 -9.19 -25.72 -20.05
N ASN A 314 -10.24 -24.91 -19.97
CA ASN A 314 -10.49 -23.83 -20.92
C ASN A 314 -9.64 -22.62 -20.55
N SER A 315 -8.93 -22.06 -21.52
CA SER A 315 -8.14 -20.85 -21.32
C SER A 315 -9.06 -19.68 -20.92
N PRO A 316 -8.74 -18.92 -19.86
CA PRO A 316 -9.56 -17.81 -19.37
C PRO A 316 -9.41 -16.52 -20.20
N LEU A 317 -8.85 -16.60 -21.40
CA LEU A 317 -8.65 -15.44 -22.28
C LEU A 317 -10.01 -14.92 -22.81
N TYR A 318 -10.65 -14.06 -22.02
CA TYR A 318 -11.85 -13.32 -22.40
C TYR A 318 -11.49 -12.00 -23.11
N SER A 319 -12.44 -11.52 -23.93
CA SER A 319 -12.43 -10.36 -24.81
C SER A 319 -11.50 -9.20 -24.42
N THR A 320 -10.62 -8.82 -25.36
CA THR A 320 -9.72 -7.67 -25.35
C THR A 320 -10.40 -6.30 -25.47
N ASN A 321 -11.73 -6.21 -25.40
CA ASN A 321 -12.49 -4.99 -25.71
C ASN A 321 -13.14 -4.34 -24.49
N VAL A 322 -12.38 -4.04 -23.44
CA VAL A 322 -12.88 -3.26 -22.31
C VAL A 322 -12.04 -2.00 -22.18
N GLY A 323 -12.69 -0.83 -22.16
CA GLY A 323 -12.00 0.45 -21.96
C GLY A 323 -11.23 0.44 -20.64
N SER A 324 -9.92 0.20 -20.71
CA SER A 324 -9.04 -0.04 -19.56
C SER A 324 -9.06 1.09 -18.52
N GLN A 325 -9.42 2.31 -18.93
CA GLN A 325 -9.57 3.46 -18.03
C GLN A 325 -10.86 3.42 -17.20
N LYS A 326 -11.92 2.80 -17.71
CA LYS A 326 -13.20 2.66 -17.03
C LYS A 326 -13.21 1.45 -16.10
N ASP A 327 -12.70 0.34 -16.60
CA ASP A 327 -12.59 -0.90 -15.86
C ASP A 327 -11.20 -1.52 -16.15
N PRO A 328 -10.21 -1.26 -15.27
CA PRO A 328 -8.88 -1.83 -15.41
C PRO A 328 -8.87 -3.36 -15.31
N ASP A 329 -9.86 -3.97 -14.64
CA ASP A 329 -10.01 -5.42 -14.52
C ASP A 329 -8.74 -6.14 -13.98
N MET A 330 -8.18 -5.63 -12.87
CA MET A 330 -6.92 -6.14 -12.28
C MET A 330 -7.02 -7.61 -11.87
N PHE A 331 -8.18 -8.06 -11.38
CA PHE A 331 -8.38 -9.46 -10.99
C PHE A 331 -8.22 -10.42 -12.16
N ASN A 332 -8.92 -10.21 -13.29
CA ASN A 332 -8.83 -11.15 -14.41
C ASN A 332 -7.46 -11.09 -15.11
N ARG A 333 -6.76 -9.94 -15.06
CA ARG A 333 -5.36 -9.84 -15.49
C ARG A 333 -4.45 -10.77 -14.68
N ALA A 334 -4.54 -10.68 -13.36
CA ALA A 334 -3.79 -11.55 -12.45
C ALA A 334 -4.19 -13.03 -12.61
N TYR A 335 -5.49 -13.32 -12.78
CA TYR A 335 -6.01 -14.68 -12.95
C TYR A 335 -5.54 -15.32 -14.26
N ALA A 336 -5.55 -14.58 -15.37
CA ALA A 336 -5.06 -15.08 -16.65
C ALA A 336 -3.57 -15.43 -16.59
N ALA A 337 -2.77 -14.58 -15.94
CA ALA A 337 -1.35 -14.83 -15.72
C ALA A 337 -1.09 -16.02 -14.79
N ALA A 338 -1.87 -16.15 -13.71
CA ALA A 338 -1.83 -17.30 -12.82
C ALA A 338 -2.11 -18.62 -13.57
N TRP A 339 -3.12 -18.61 -14.44
CA TRP A 339 -3.47 -19.76 -15.27
C TRP A 339 -2.33 -20.16 -16.21
N VAL A 340 -1.76 -19.18 -16.93
CA VAL A 340 -0.65 -19.41 -17.86
C VAL A 340 0.59 -19.91 -17.13
N ASN A 341 0.93 -19.32 -15.98
CA ASN A 341 2.03 -19.78 -15.14
C ASN A 341 1.82 -21.24 -14.71
N ASN A 342 0.65 -21.58 -14.16
CA ASN A 342 0.38 -22.95 -13.73
C ASN A 342 0.41 -23.93 -14.90
N PHE A 343 -0.19 -23.57 -16.05
CA PHE A 343 -0.19 -24.42 -17.23
C PHE A 343 1.23 -24.68 -17.76
N LEU A 344 2.06 -23.65 -17.90
CA LEU A 344 3.46 -23.80 -18.34
C LEU A 344 4.28 -24.61 -17.35
N SER A 345 4.06 -24.43 -16.04
CA SER A 345 4.69 -25.24 -15.01
C SER A 345 4.27 -26.70 -15.08
N MET A 346 3.00 -26.99 -15.41
CA MET A 346 2.54 -28.35 -15.64
C MET A 346 3.20 -28.99 -16.88
N LEU A 347 3.42 -28.24 -17.95
CA LEU A 347 4.16 -28.72 -19.11
C LEU A 347 5.63 -29.01 -18.76
N PHE A 348 6.29 -28.09 -18.06
CA PHE A 348 7.68 -28.25 -17.60
C PHE A 348 7.84 -29.53 -16.73
N LEU A 349 6.91 -29.74 -15.80
CA LEU A 349 6.92 -30.88 -14.87
C LEU A 349 6.33 -32.17 -15.48
N ASN A 350 5.95 -32.17 -16.77
CA ASN A 350 5.31 -33.30 -17.45
C ASN A 350 4.02 -33.80 -16.74
N ILE A 351 3.23 -32.87 -16.20
CA ILE A 351 1.95 -33.16 -15.53
C ILE A 351 0.80 -33.26 -16.55
N THR A 352 0.92 -32.55 -17.67
CA THR A 352 -0.07 -32.50 -18.77
C THR A 352 0.62 -32.24 -20.10
N ASN A 353 -0.11 -32.34 -21.21
CA ASN A 353 0.35 -31.99 -22.56
C ASN A 353 -0.35 -30.75 -23.14
N PRO A 354 0.29 -30.02 -24.08
CA PRO A 354 -0.35 -29.02 -24.91
C PRO A 354 -1.09 -29.66 -26.08
N ALA A 355 -1.97 -28.89 -26.74
CA ALA A 355 -2.50 -29.26 -28.05
C ALA A 355 -1.41 -29.04 -29.11
N GLU A 356 -1.23 -29.98 -30.05
CA GLU A 356 -0.31 -29.79 -31.17
C GLU A 356 -0.96 -28.91 -32.24
N TYR A 357 -0.22 -27.90 -32.70
CA TYR A 357 -0.70 -26.93 -33.69
C TYR A 357 -1.10 -27.58 -35.03
N ASN A 358 -0.45 -28.68 -35.42
CA ASN A 358 -0.63 -29.33 -36.73
C ASN A 358 -1.57 -30.54 -36.70
N ASN A 359 -2.14 -30.88 -35.55
CA ASN A 359 -2.95 -32.07 -35.37
C ASN A 359 -4.22 -31.74 -34.60
N SER A 360 -5.33 -31.61 -35.32
CA SER A 360 -6.65 -31.30 -34.76
C SER A 360 -7.17 -32.36 -33.78
N ASP A 361 -6.62 -33.58 -33.82
CA ASP A 361 -6.99 -34.67 -32.92
C ASP A 361 -6.15 -34.66 -31.61
N SER A 362 -5.11 -33.83 -31.55
CA SER A 362 -4.29 -33.65 -30.34
C SER A 362 -4.93 -32.62 -29.40
N GLY A 363 -5.79 -33.10 -28.50
CA GLY A 363 -6.35 -32.25 -27.44
C GLY A 363 -5.26 -31.78 -26.45
N ALA A 364 -5.42 -30.59 -25.87
CA ALA A 364 -4.70 -30.23 -24.65
C ALA A 364 -5.29 -30.98 -23.45
N PHE A 365 -4.50 -31.18 -22.39
CA PHE A 365 -4.96 -31.87 -21.16
C PHE A 365 -5.46 -33.31 -21.37
N GLN A 366 -4.81 -34.09 -22.23
CA GLN A 366 -5.13 -35.52 -22.43
C GLN A 366 -4.84 -36.36 -21.19
N TYR A 367 -3.86 -35.95 -20.39
CA TYR A 367 -3.57 -36.52 -19.08
C TYR A 367 -3.37 -35.40 -18.06
N LEU A 368 -3.60 -35.73 -16.79
CA LEU A 368 -3.42 -34.81 -15.66
C LEU A 368 -2.83 -35.59 -14.48
N GLU A 369 -1.51 -35.63 -14.40
CA GLU A 369 -0.78 -36.37 -13.37
C GLU A 369 -0.54 -35.52 -12.11
N SER A 370 -1.59 -34.94 -11.53
CA SER A 370 -1.51 -34.26 -10.23
C SER A 370 -2.75 -34.49 -9.36
N SER A 371 -2.56 -34.46 -8.05
CA SER A 371 -3.62 -34.51 -7.04
C SER A 371 -3.34 -33.49 -5.95
N VAL A 372 -4.38 -33.05 -5.23
CA VAL A 372 -4.22 -32.13 -4.10
C VAL A 372 -3.30 -32.76 -3.05
N GLY A 373 -2.22 -32.06 -2.71
CA GLY A 373 -1.15 -32.49 -1.80
C GLY A 373 0.02 -33.18 -2.51
N LYS A 374 -0.01 -33.38 -3.83
CA LYS A 374 1.13 -33.93 -4.57
C LYS A 374 2.32 -32.97 -4.49
N GLN A 375 3.49 -33.51 -4.19
CA GLN A 375 4.74 -32.77 -4.02
C GLN A 375 5.67 -33.03 -5.21
N PHE A 376 6.31 -31.98 -5.68
CA PHE A 376 7.26 -31.96 -6.79
C PHE A 376 8.60 -31.45 -6.25
N PRO A 377 9.63 -32.30 -6.10
CA PRO A 377 10.94 -31.88 -5.59
C PRO A 377 11.57 -30.79 -6.45
N LEU A 378 12.03 -29.71 -5.81
CA LEU A 378 12.83 -28.63 -6.43
C LEU A 378 14.29 -28.66 -5.98
N MET A 379 14.60 -29.53 -5.02
CA MET A 379 15.95 -29.82 -4.55
C MET A 379 16.19 -31.33 -4.59
N ARG A 380 17.46 -31.72 -4.77
CA ARG A 380 17.84 -33.12 -4.62
C ARG A 380 17.87 -33.47 -3.13
N ASN A 381 17.47 -34.70 -2.83
CA ASN A 381 17.49 -35.20 -1.47
C ASN A 381 18.94 -35.31 -0.95
N GLY A 382 19.21 -34.74 0.22
CA GLY A 382 20.53 -34.78 0.85
C GLY A 382 21.54 -33.74 0.32
N THR A 383 21.16 -32.84 -0.59
CA THR A 383 22.01 -31.70 -1.01
C THR A 383 21.49 -30.39 -0.43
N SER A 384 22.39 -29.51 -0.01
CA SER A 384 22.10 -28.08 0.21
C SER A 384 22.09 -27.27 -1.08
N GLU A 385 22.54 -27.89 -2.19
CA GLU A 385 22.51 -27.33 -3.53
C GLU A 385 21.08 -27.43 -4.06
N SER A 386 20.38 -26.30 -4.02
CA SER A 386 19.25 -26.05 -4.90
C SER A 386 19.79 -25.61 -6.25
N SER A 387 19.10 -25.96 -7.33
CA SER A 387 19.34 -25.37 -8.66
C SER A 387 18.99 -23.88 -8.75
N PHE A 388 18.78 -23.26 -7.59
CA PHE A 388 17.90 -22.14 -7.38
C PHE A 388 18.66 -20.97 -6.77
N SER A 389 19.20 -20.07 -7.60
CA SER A 389 20.06 -18.95 -7.15
C SER A 389 19.35 -17.94 -6.24
N PHE A 390 18.03 -17.76 -6.38
CA PHE A 390 17.29 -16.69 -5.70
C PHE A 390 16.83 -17.04 -4.27
N LEU A 391 16.39 -18.28 -4.04
CA LEU A 391 16.07 -18.77 -2.70
C LEU A 391 17.29 -19.18 -1.90
N GLN A 392 18.49 -19.34 -2.49
CA GLN A 392 19.70 -19.70 -1.74
C GLN A 392 20.00 -18.80 -0.52
N HIS A 393 19.36 -17.62 -0.41
CA HIS A 393 19.50 -16.71 0.72
C HIS A 393 18.17 -16.22 1.34
N ALA A 394 16.98 -16.62 0.83
CA ALA A 394 15.76 -15.82 1.02
C ALA A 394 14.40 -16.52 1.30
N PRO A 395 14.25 -17.82 1.60
CA PRO A 395 12.92 -18.40 1.87
C PRO A 395 12.32 -17.90 3.19
N MET A 396 13.02 -17.03 3.92
CA MET A 396 12.59 -16.45 5.20
C MET A 396 11.99 -15.04 5.06
N SER A 397 11.97 -14.48 3.84
CA SER A 397 11.43 -13.15 3.54
C SER A 397 10.23 -13.22 2.59
N VAL A 398 9.43 -12.13 2.57
CA VAL A 398 8.50 -11.89 1.47
C VAL A 398 9.33 -11.53 0.25
N ASN A 399 9.06 -12.18 -0.88
CA ASN A 399 9.75 -11.93 -2.12
C ASN A 399 8.74 -11.58 -3.22
N ILE A 400 9.10 -10.62 -4.06
CA ILE A 400 8.33 -10.21 -5.22
C ILE A 400 9.23 -10.36 -6.43
N ASP A 401 8.72 -11.01 -7.47
CA ASP A 401 9.45 -11.24 -8.71
C ASP A 401 8.58 -10.87 -9.91
N SER A 402 9.17 -10.20 -10.89
CA SER A 402 8.50 -9.91 -12.16
C SER A 402 8.55 -11.11 -13.12
N LEU A 403 9.41 -12.10 -12.84
CA LEU A 403 9.62 -13.29 -13.65
C LEU A 403 8.69 -14.43 -13.20
N PHE A 404 7.82 -14.86 -14.10
CA PHE A 404 6.99 -16.04 -13.92
C PHE A 404 7.79 -17.33 -14.13
N GLY A 405 7.39 -18.42 -13.48
CA GLY A 405 8.05 -19.72 -13.61
C GLY A 405 9.48 -19.81 -13.07
N TYR A 406 10.06 -18.70 -12.60
CA TYR A 406 11.46 -18.66 -12.15
C TYR A 406 11.74 -19.67 -11.03
N TYR A 407 10.72 -20.05 -10.24
CA TYR A 407 10.75 -21.12 -9.22
C TYR A 407 11.09 -22.54 -9.74
N LEU A 408 11.12 -22.75 -11.07
CA LEU A 408 11.52 -24.00 -11.73
C LEU A 408 12.90 -23.91 -12.39
N SER A 409 13.53 -22.73 -12.42
CA SER A 409 14.83 -22.52 -13.05
C SER A 409 15.87 -23.45 -12.43
N GLY A 410 16.68 -24.08 -13.29
CA GLY A 410 17.72 -25.01 -12.84
C GLY A 410 17.24 -26.48 -12.67
N ALA A 411 15.94 -26.75 -12.65
CA ALA A 411 15.42 -28.09 -12.34
C ALA A 411 15.54 -29.09 -13.52
N ASP A 412 15.76 -28.61 -14.74
CA ASP A 412 15.91 -29.38 -15.97
C ASP A 412 17.36 -29.54 -16.44
N TYR A 413 18.33 -28.98 -15.70
CA TYR A 413 19.75 -29.16 -16.01
C TYR A 413 20.34 -30.35 -15.25
N ALA A 414 21.10 -31.18 -15.98
CA ALA A 414 22.00 -32.15 -15.36
C ALA A 414 23.28 -31.42 -14.92
N TYR A 415 23.75 -31.72 -13.71
CA TYR A 415 25.04 -31.20 -13.26
C TYR A 415 26.16 -32.10 -13.80
N PRO A 416 27.10 -31.56 -14.60
CA PRO A 416 28.33 -32.30 -14.88
C PRO A 416 29.08 -32.47 -13.55
N GLY A 417 29.46 -33.71 -13.23
CA GLY A 417 30.32 -33.97 -12.07
C GLY A 417 31.56 -33.06 -12.17
N ILE A 418 31.80 -32.25 -11.14
CA ILE A 418 32.91 -31.30 -11.15
C ILE A 418 34.21 -32.08 -11.08
N ASN A 419 35.05 -31.98 -12.12
CA ASN A 419 36.43 -32.44 -12.05
C ASN A 419 37.24 -31.42 -11.24
N THR A 420 37.39 -31.64 -9.95
CA THR A 420 38.12 -30.74 -9.03
C THR A 420 39.64 -30.83 -9.17
N THR A 421 40.20 -31.41 -10.24
CA THR A 421 41.66 -31.53 -10.48
C THR A 421 42.41 -30.19 -10.65
N GLY A 422 41.79 -29.04 -10.36
CA GLY A 422 42.44 -27.73 -10.36
C GLY A 422 42.55 -27.04 -9.00
N PHE A 423 41.92 -27.55 -7.93
CA PHE A 423 41.96 -26.91 -6.60
C PHE A 423 42.57 -27.86 -5.57
N ASN A 424 43.89 -27.73 -5.37
CA ASN A 424 44.65 -28.42 -4.34
C ASN A 424 44.19 -27.95 -2.94
N VAL A 425 43.16 -28.59 -2.38
CA VAL A 425 42.91 -28.58 -0.93
C VAL A 425 43.33 -29.94 -0.42
N THR A 426 44.57 -30.02 0.04
CA THR A 426 45.12 -31.22 0.65
C THR A 426 44.39 -31.51 1.96
N GLY A 427 43.48 -32.47 1.92
CA GLY A 427 42.92 -33.10 3.11
C GLY A 427 41.40 -33.00 3.17
N LEU A 428 40.72 -33.92 2.50
CA LEU A 428 39.62 -34.78 2.96
C LEU A 428 39.32 -35.71 1.76
N GLY A 429 39.13 -37.01 1.98
CA GLY A 429 39.11 -38.02 0.90
C GLY A 429 37.99 -37.80 -0.13
N ASP A 430 38.38 -37.50 -1.37
CA ASP A 430 37.47 -37.25 -2.48
C ASP A 430 36.94 -38.56 -3.09
N ASN A 431 35.69 -38.89 -2.76
CA ASN A 431 34.87 -39.74 -3.63
C ASN A 431 34.25 -38.84 -4.71
N PHE A 432 34.64 -39.10 -5.96
CA PHE A 432 34.06 -38.57 -7.19
C PHE A 432 32.51 -38.56 -7.12
N THR A 433 31.85 -37.44 -7.42
CA THR A 433 30.39 -37.45 -7.62
C THR A 433 30.07 -37.79 -9.07
N ASP A 434 29.25 -38.83 -9.26
CA ASP A 434 28.69 -39.17 -10.57
C ASP A 434 27.89 -37.99 -11.15
N PRO A 435 27.89 -37.80 -12.49
CA PRO A 435 27.03 -36.82 -13.15
C PRO A 435 25.59 -37.00 -12.69
N GLN A 436 24.99 -35.93 -12.18
CA GLN A 436 23.68 -35.99 -11.57
C GLN A 436 22.61 -35.65 -12.62
N PRO A 437 21.68 -36.57 -12.96
CA PRO A 437 20.66 -36.34 -14.00
C PRO A 437 19.68 -35.25 -13.58
N ALA A 438 19.12 -34.48 -14.50
CA ALA A 438 18.15 -33.42 -14.20
C ALA A 438 16.99 -33.90 -13.29
N LEU A 439 16.40 -33.01 -12.49
CA LEU A 439 15.22 -33.35 -11.66
C LEU A 439 14.00 -33.63 -12.54
N TYR A 440 13.86 -32.88 -13.63
CA TYR A 440 12.79 -33.06 -14.61
C TYR A 440 13.34 -33.13 -16.04
N PRO A 441 12.72 -33.94 -16.91
CA PRO A 441 13.15 -34.05 -18.30
C PRO A 441 12.70 -32.87 -19.19
N ASN A 442 11.76 -32.03 -18.72
CA ASN A 442 11.19 -30.90 -19.47
C ASN A 442 10.85 -31.25 -20.94
N PRO A 443 9.91 -32.18 -21.18
CA PRO A 443 9.71 -32.80 -22.50
C PRO A 443 9.23 -31.82 -23.58
N PHE A 444 8.65 -30.70 -23.17
CA PHE A 444 8.16 -29.64 -24.06
C PHE A 444 9.15 -28.45 -24.18
N GLN A 445 10.36 -28.58 -23.62
CA GLN A 445 11.41 -27.56 -23.68
C GLN A 445 10.93 -26.18 -23.23
N ILE A 446 10.13 -26.14 -22.15
CA ILE A 446 9.62 -24.90 -21.58
C ILE A 446 10.78 -24.15 -20.92
N THR A 447 11.05 -22.95 -21.39
CA THR A 447 12.10 -22.08 -20.84
C THR A 447 11.49 -20.86 -20.16
N GLU A 448 12.33 -20.04 -19.51
CA GLU A 448 11.94 -18.75 -18.94
C GLU A 448 11.29 -17.82 -19.99
N GLU A 449 11.68 -17.95 -21.27
CA GLU A 449 11.08 -17.17 -22.37
C GLU A 449 9.59 -17.48 -22.52
N ASN A 450 9.16 -18.74 -22.39
CA ASN A 450 7.75 -19.10 -22.48
C ASN A 450 6.93 -18.47 -21.35
N PHE A 451 7.50 -18.34 -20.16
CA PHE A 451 6.84 -17.72 -19.01
C PHE A 451 6.61 -16.22 -19.18
N THR A 452 7.33 -15.54 -20.09
CA THR A 452 7.06 -14.12 -20.42
C THR A 452 5.64 -13.92 -20.95
N ALA A 453 5.02 -14.95 -21.53
CA ALA A 453 3.63 -14.93 -21.98
C ALA A 453 2.64 -14.63 -20.85
N ALA A 454 2.91 -15.11 -19.62
CA ALA A 454 2.07 -14.80 -18.46
C ALA A 454 2.08 -13.29 -18.15
N GLY A 455 3.27 -12.67 -18.18
CA GLY A 455 3.43 -11.23 -18.01
C GLY A 455 2.74 -10.44 -19.12
N ALA A 456 2.91 -10.82 -20.38
CA ALA A 456 2.29 -10.14 -21.53
C ALA A 456 0.75 -10.19 -21.48
N ILE A 457 0.19 -11.37 -21.19
CA ILE A 457 -1.27 -11.58 -21.05
C ILE A 457 -1.83 -10.76 -19.88
N CYS A 458 -1.08 -10.66 -18.77
CA CYS A 458 -1.47 -9.84 -17.63
C CYS A 458 -1.54 -8.35 -17.97
N LYS A 459 -0.48 -7.85 -18.64
CA LYS A 459 -0.37 -6.44 -19.03
C LYS A 459 -1.40 -6.05 -20.10
N ARG A 460 -1.83 -7.01 -20.92
CA ARG A 460 -2.73 -6.79 -22.09
C ARG A 460 -2.21 -5.72 -23.07
N THR A 461 -0.94 -5.38 -22.97
CA THR A 461 -0.25 -4.41 -23.81
C THR A 461 1.15 -4.94 -24.12
N THR A 462 1.68 -4.51 -25.24
CA THR A 462 2.99 -4.84 -25.77
C THR A 462 3.73 -3.55 -26.11
N GLN A 463 5.05 -3.64 -26.30
CA GLN A 463 5.86 -2.48 -26.69
C GLN A 463 5.43 -1.85 -28.04
N TYR A 464 4.77 -2.62 -28.90
CA TYR A 464 4.31 -2.19 -30.22
C TYR A 464 2.94 -1.51 -30.21
N ASP A 465 2.20 -1.60 -29.11
CA ASP A 465 0.91 -0.92 -28.98
C ASP A 465 1.13 0.60 -28.89
N TYR A 466 0.13 1.38 -29.31
CA TYR A 466 0.22 2.84 -29.29
C TYR A 466 0.21 3.40 -27.86
N ALA A 467 1.08 4.39 -27.60
CA ALA A 467 1.10 5.17 -26.38
C ALA A 467 -0.07 6.19 -26.39
N ASN A 468 -1.24 5.74 -25.91
CA ASN A 468 -2.47 6.53 -25.83
C ASN A 468 -3.27 6.20 -24.56
N ILE A 469 -4.38 6.91 -24.34
CA ILE A 469 -5.20 6.78 -23.11
C ILE A 469 -5.84 5.39 -22.92
N SER A 470 -6.03 4.62 -24.00
CA SER A 470 -6.74 3.33 -23.95
C SER A 470 -5.90 2.24 -23.31
N ASN A 471 -4.57 2.43 -23.31
CA ASN A 471 -3.60 1.51 -22.77
C ASN A 471 -3.06 2.03 -21.44
N ILE A 472 -3.29 1.25 -20.37
CA ILE A 472 -2.89 1.61 -19.01
C ILE A 472 -1.57 0.92 -18.64
N ALA A 473 -0.74 1.59 -17.85
CA ALA A 473 0.44 1.01 -17.24
C ALA A 473 0.01 -0.01 -16.19
N THR A 474 0.26 -1.28 -16.47
CA THR A 474 0.04 -2.38 -15.53
C THR A 474 1.37 -3.09 -15.30
N ALA A 475 1.74 -3.27 -14.03
CA ALA A 475 2.83 -4.15 -13.64
C ALA A 475 2.24 -5.48 -13.17
N CYS A 476 2.90 -6.58 -13.52
CA CYS A 476 2.48 -7.92 -13.14
C CYS A 476 3.69 -8.73 -12.70
N GLY A 477 3.48 -9.60 -11.72
CA GLY A 477 4.53 -10.45 -11.19
C GLY A 477 3.98 -11.47 -10.21
N MET A 478 4.89 -12.26 -9.64
CA MET A 478 4.60 -13.21 -8.59
C MET A 478 5.00 -12.66 -7.21
N ILE A 479 4.20 -12.98 -6.21
CA ILE A 479 4.52 -12.72 -4.81
C ILE A 479 4.63 -14.06 -4.09
N TYR A 480 5.78 -14.27 -3.48
CA TYR A 480 6.03 -15.33 -2.51
C TYR A 480 5.69 -14.79 -1.13
N GLY A 481 4.62 -15.30 -0.54
CA GLY A 481 4.09 -14.79 0.72
C GLY A 481 5.00 -15.04 1.93
N VAL A 482 4.56 -14.57 3.09
CA VAL A 482 5.30 -14.82 4.34
C VAL A 482 5.32 -16.33 4.63
N PRO A 483 6.49 -16.91 4.95
CA PRO A 483 6.60 -18.31 5.33
C PRO A 483 5.74 -18.62 6.56
N GLN A 484 4.97 -19.70 6.47
CA GLN A 484 4.09 -20.15 7.54
C GLN A 484 4.55 -21.48 8.11
N ARG A 485 4.82 -21.49 9.40
CA ARG A 485 5.23 -22.70 10.13
C ARG A 485 4.11 -23.74 10.09
N GLN A 486 4.46 -24.94 9.63
CA GLN A 486 3.55 -26.09 9.55
C GLN A 486 3.61 -26.97 10.80
N SER A 487 4.73 -26.93 11.53
CA SER A 487 4.90 -27.68 12.79
C SER A 487 4.52 -26.86 14.02
N LEU A 488 4.31 -27.52 15.17
CA LEU A 488 4.01 -26.87 16.47
C LEU A 488 5.20 -26.09 17.03
N GLY A 489 5.02 -24.82 17.39
CA GLY A 489 6.09 -23.96 17.91
C GLY A 489 5.87 -22.48 17.60
N ASN A 490 6.90 -21.65 17.78
CA ASN A 490 6.79 -20.20 17.56
C ASN A 490 6.74 -19.91 16.04
N PRO A 491 5.69 -19.22 15.52
CA PRO A 491 5.55 -18.93 14.10
C PRO A 491 6.54 -17.89 13.55
N LEU A 492 7.35 -17.27 14.42
CA LEU A 492 8.35 -16.25 14.06
C LEU A 492 9.79 -16.78 14.12
N ILE A 493 10.01 -18.01 14.61
CA ILE A 493 11.35 -18.56 14.84
C ILE A 493 11.56 -19.79 13.95
N PHE A 494 12.54 -19.69 13.06
CA PHE A 494 13.01 -20.77 12.19
C PHE A 494 13.88 -21.76 12.98
N ASP A 495 13.24 -22.60 13.79
CA ASP A 495 13.94 -23.62 14.59
C ASP A 495 14.53 -24.73 13.70
N PRO A 496 15.70 -25.29 14.04
CA PRO A 496 16.25 -26.45 13.34
C PRO A 496 15.26 -27.64 13.32
N GLY A 497 15.00 -28.18 12.13
CA GLY A 497 14.04 -29.26 11.89
C GLY A 497 12.57 -28.82 11.84
N SER A 498 12.29 -27.52 11.78
CA SER A 498 10.92 -27.00 11.61
C SER A 498 10.51 -26.95 10.14
N ASN A 499 9.23 -27.23 9.87
CA ASN A 499 8.66 -27.25 8.52
C ASN A 499 7.90 -25.97 8.24
N TRP A 500 8.05 -25.44 7.02
CA TRP A 500 7.49 -24.17 6.59
C TRP A 500 6.85 -24.29 5.21
N SER A 501 5.90 -23.41 4.93
CA SER A 501 5.19 -23.33 3.66
C SER A 501 5.04 -21.89 3.22
N ILE A 502 5.34 -21.60 1.96
CA ILE A 502 5.22 -20.28 1.35
C ILE A 502 4.09 -20.33 0.32
N PRO A 503 2.99 -19.58 0.52
CA PRO A 503 1.96 -19.45 -0.50
C PRO A 503 2.43 -18.56 -1.66
N MET A 504 2.08 -18.96 -2.88
CA MET A 504 2.45 -18.24 -4.10
C MET A 504 1.24 -17.54 -4.71
N TYR A 505 1.43 -16.29 -5.12
CA TYR A 505 0.40 -15.45 -5.73
C TYR A 505 0.89 -14.87 -7.04
N THR A 506 -0.03 -14.59 -7.95
CA THR A 506 0.18 -13.67 -9.07
C THR A 506 -0.57 -12.39 -8.79
N CYS A 507 0.06 -11.24 -8.98
CA CYS A 507 -0.55 -9.95 -8.76
C CYS A 507 -0.46 -9.08 -10.00
N ALA A 508 -1.51 -8.28 -10.21
CA ALA A 508 -1.54 -7.21 -11.19
C ALA A 508 -1.77 -5.89 -10.44
N THR A 509 -1.01 -4.87 -10.80
CA THR A 509 -1.12 -3.54 -10.21
C THR A 509 -1.09 -2.46 -11.27
N ALA A 510 -1.97 -1.47 -11.14
CA ALA A 510 -1.96 -0.25 -11.93
C ALA A 510 -1.94 0.96 -10.99
N THR A 511 -1.41 2.10 -11.43
CA THR A 511 -1.41 3.33 -10.64
C THR A 511 -2.52 4.27 -11.10
N LYS A 512 -3.22 4.88 -10.14
CA LYS A 512 -4.30 5.83 -10.39
C LYS A 512 -3.94 7.21 -9.86
N ALA A 513 -4.15 8.22 -10.69
CA ALA A 513 -4.12 9.62 -10.30
C ALA A 513 -5.55 10.10 -9.96
N LEU A 514 -5.70 10.69 -8.78
CA LEU A 514 -6.98 11.18 -8.26
C LEU A 514 -6.75 12.25 -7.20
N ILE A 515 -7.79 13.01 -6.87
CA ILE A 515 -7.72 14.08 -5.87
C ILE A 515 -8.36 13.58 -4.57
N LYS A 516 -7.67 13.73 -3.45
CA LYS A 516 -8.19 13.42 -2.11
C LYS A 516 -8.22 14.66 -1.23
N THR A 517 -9.17 14.69 -0.29
CA THR A 517 -9.21 15.71 0.76
C THR A 517 -8.47 15.20 1.99
N VAL A 518 -7.47 15.96 2.44
CA VAL A 518 -6.62 15.64 3.58
C VAL A 518 -6.82 16.67 4.69
N THR A 519 -7.08 16.18 5.90
CA THR A 519 -7.26 17.02 7.08
C THR A 519 -6.00 17.00 7.94
N PHE A 520 -5.43 18.18 8.13
CA PHE A 520 -4.22 18.39 8.92
C PHE A 520 -4.55 18.90 10.31
N GLN A 521 -3.68 18.57 11.25
CA GLN A 521 -3.61 19.15 12.58
C GLN A 521 -2.18 19.61 12.82
N PHE A 522 -2.02 20.81 13.34
CA PHE A 522 -0.72 21.38 13.69
C PHE A 522 -0.72 21.78 15.16
N ASN A 523 0.10 21.11 15.97
CA ASN A 523 0.25 21.38 17.40
C ASN A 523 1.68 21.06 17.88
N GLY A 524 2.05 21.60 19.05
CA GLY A 524 3.34 21.26 19.68
C GLY A 524 4.47 22.21 19.25
N SER A 525 5.03 22.03 18.05
CA SER A 525 6.23 22.71 17.55
C SER A 525 6.02 23.34 16.18
N ASP A 526 6.79 24.39 15.88
CA ASP A 526 6.77 25.09 14.58
C ASP A 526 7.68 24.39 13.56
N ASP A 527 7.55 23.06 13.45
CA ASP A 527 8.31 22.21 12.52
C ASP A 527 7.47 21.01 12.05
N LEU A 528 8.02 20.16 11.16
CA LEU A 528 7.25 19.06 10.55
C LEU A 528 6.75 18.05 11.60
N SER A 529 7.44 17.94 12.74
CA SER A 529 7.03 17.05 13.83
C SER A 529 5.75 17.51 14.54
N GLY A 530 5.42 18.80 14.46
CA GLY A 530 4.16 19.35 14.93
C GLY A 530 3.00 19.17 13.95
N LEU A 531 3.27 18.74 12.71
CA LEU A 531 2.26 18.50 11.68
C LEU A 531 1.82 17.04 11.68
N LYS A 532 0.51 16.83 11.67
CA LYS A 532 -0.10 15.51 11.63
C LYS A 532 -1.27 15.46 10.66
N VAL A 533 -1.40 14.35 9.95
CA VAL A 533 -2.60 14.05 9.18
C VAL A 533 -3.57 13.29 10.08
N THR A 534 -4.79 13.81 10.18
CA THR A 534 -5.87 13.21 10.98
C THR A 534 -6.79 12.35 10.13
N GLN A 535 -7.02 12.75 8.88
CA GLN A 535 -7.92 12.06 7.96
C GLN A 535 -7.48 12.25 6.51
N ILE A 536 -7.59 11.19 5.72
CA ILE A 536 -7.51 11.20 4.26
C ILE A 536 -8.84 10.62 3.75
N SER A 537 -9.52 11.33 2.86
CA SER A 537 -10.82 10.92 2.34
C SER A 537 -10.96 11.20 0.86
N GLU A 538 -11.79 10.40 0.18
CA GLU A 538 -12.09 10.60 -1.24
C GLU A 538 -12.78 11.96 -1.45
N LYS A 539 -12.37 12.68 -2.49
CA LYS A 539 -12.96 13.97 -2.80
C LYS A 539 -14.41 13.79 -3.27
N VAL A 540 -15.33 14.48 -2.61
CA VAL A 540 -16.73 14.56 -3.04
C VAL A 540 -16.91 15.81 -3.89
N TYR A 541 -17.30 15.61 -5.14
CA TYR A 541 -17.59 16.68 -6.10
C TYR A 541 -19.07 17.07 -6.04
N PRO A 542 -19.42 18.37 -6.01
CA PRO A 542 -20.81 18.82 -5.99
C PRO A 542 -21.64 18.35 -7.21
N ASP A 543 -21.01 18.29 -8.38
CA ASP A 543 -21.65 17.91 -9.64
C ASP A 543 -20.64 17.27 -10.63
N GLY A 544 -21.12 16.76 -11.75
CA GLY A 544 -20.26 16.16 -12.78
C GLY A 544 -19.34 17.16 -13.49
N THR A 545 -19.64 18.45 -13.45
CA THR A 545 -18.83 19.51 -14.09
C THR A 545 -17.66 19.97 -13.24
N SER A 546 -17.74 19.80 -11.93
CA SER A 546 -16.67 20.06 -10.96
C SER A 546 -15.66 18.91 -10.86
N MET A 547 -15.92 17.79 -11.54
CA MET A 547 -14.99 16.68 -11.62
C MET A 547 -13.76 17.08 -12.46
N PRO A 548 -12.55 16.62 -12.09
CA PRO A 548 -11.36 16.83 -12.89
C PRO A 548 -11.53 16.17 -14.26
N LEU A 549 -11.01 16.85 -15.28
CA LEU A 549 -10.85 16.29 -16.60
C LEU A 549 -9.37 15.93 -16.79
N TRP A 550 -9.07 14.65 -16.70
CA TRP A 550 -7.75 14.12 -16.97
C TRP A 550 -7.52 13.97 -18.47
N ALA A 551 -6.29 14.16 -18.90
CA ALA A 551 -5.90 14.07 -20.29
C ALA A 551 -4.62 13.26 -20.45
N VAL A 552 -4.51 12.56 -21.57
CA VAL A 552 -3.27 11.90 -22.03
C VAL A 552 -2.99 12.32 -23.46
N GLU A 553 -1.73 12.67 -23.72
CA GLU A 553 -1.23 13.02 -25.05
C GLU A 553 -1.45 11.88 -26.04
N ASN A 554 -2.03 12.19 -27.21
CA ASN A 554 -2.08 11.23 -28.31
C ASN A 554 -0.81 11.36 -29.15
N THR A 555 0.05 10.35 -29.08
CA THR A 555 1.38 10.43 -29.68
C THR A 555 1.46 9.84 -31.09
N ASN A 556 0.53 8.95 -31.46
CA ASN A 556 0.64 8.07 -32.64
C ASN A 556 1.95 7.27 -32.74
N LEU A 557 2.70 7.16 -31.63
CA LEU A 557 3.94 6.41 -31.53
C LEU A 557 3.74 5.15 -30.68
N SER A 558 4.62 4.18 -30.84
CA SER A 558 4.61 2.96 -30.03
C SER A 558 4.97 3.26 -28.58
N MET A 559 4.55 2.40 -27.64
CA MET A 559 4.94 2.50 -26.24
C MET A 559 6.46 2.45 -26.06
N SER A 560 7.20 1.70 -26.89
CA SER A 560 8.66 1.71 -26.84
C SER A 560 9.31 3.05 -27.23
N ASP A 561 8.59 3.91 -27.96
CA ASP A 561 9.16 5.14 -28.53
C ASP A 561 8.81 6.40 -27.76
N VAL A 562 7.81 6.39 -26.87
CA VAL A 562 7.43 7.62 -26.16
C VAL A 562 6.74 7.37 -24.83
N ALA A 563 7.08 8.20 -23.85
CA ALA A 563 6.29 8.41 -22.65
C ALA A 563 5.27 9.53 -22.88
N PRO A 564 3.96 9.24 -22.94
CA PRO A 564 2.94 10.25 -23.18
C PRO A 564 2.80 11.19 -21.98
N LEU A 565 2.62 12.49 -22.25
CA LEU A 565 2.29 13.45 -21.20
C LEU A 565 0.85 13.27 -20.74
N TRP A 566 0.59 13.63 -19.49
CA TRP A 566 -0.74 13.58 -18.90
C TRP A 566 -0.93 14.72 -17.89
N GLY A 567 -2.16 15.02 -17.53
CA GLY A 567 -2.44 16.11 -16.60
C GLY A 567 -3.92 16.51 -16.57
N LEU A 568 -4.19 17.62 -15.89
CA LEU A 568 -5.53 18.20 -15.76
C LEU A 568 -5.74 19.26 -16.83
N VAL A 569 -6.79 19.11 -17.63
CA VAL A 569 -7.08 20.01 -18.75
C VAL A 569 -8.44 20.69 -18.62
N THR A 570 -8.59 21.86 -19.23
CA THR A 570 -9.92 22.41 -19.49
C THR A 570 -10.56 21.75 -20.71
N PRO A 571 -11.90 21.73 -20.81
CA PRO A 571 -12.59 21.19 -21.99
C PRO A 571 -12.20 21.86 -23.31
N ASP A 572 -11.82 23.13 -23.30
CA ASP A 572 -11.41 23.87 -24.50
C ASP A 572 -10.02 23.46 -24.96
N THR A 573 -9.06 23.33 -24.03
CA THR A 573 -7.70 22.86 -24.31
C THR A 573 -7.69 21.42 -24.84
N ALA A 574 -8.55 20.55 -24.28
CA ALA A 574 -8.71 19.17 -24.74
C ALA A 574 -9.15 19.05 -26.21
N ARG A 575 -9.78 20.09 -26.78
CA ARG A 575 -10.17 20.14 -28.20
C ARG A 575 -9.09 20.72 -29.11
N GLN A 576 -8.20 21.55 -28.58
CA GLN A 576 -7.18 22.26 -29.34
C GLN A 576 -5.94 21.39 -29.59
N ILE A 577 -5.59 20.54 -28.64
CA ILE A 577 -4.50 19.58 -28.75
C ILE A 577 -5.16 18.21 -28.91
N ASN A 578 -4.66 17.39 -29.83
CA ASN A 578 -5.16 16.04 -30.09
C ASN A 578 -4.95 15.14 -28.86
N ILE A 579 -5.80 15.31 -27.84
CA ILE A 579 -5.68 14.74 -26.51
C ILE A 579 -6.93 13.91 -26.26
N SER A 580 -6.73 12.73 -25.68
CA SER A 580 -7.85 11.94 -25.19
C SER A 580 -8.08 12.29 -23.72
N SER A 581 -9.34 12.51 -23.32
CA SER A 581 -9.68 12.92 -21.95
C SER A 581 -10.61 11.95 -21.24
N TRP A 582 -10.53 11.94 -19.91
CA TRP A 582 -11.22 10.99 -19.04
C TRP A 582 -11.63 11.64 -17.70
N GLY A 583 -12.66 11.08 -17.05
CA GLY A 583 -13.38 11.66 -15.91
C GLY A 583 -12.65 11.63 -14.56
N ILE A 584 -13.27 11.11 -13.51
CA ILE A 584 -12.86 11.33 -12.08
C ILE A 584 -11.42 10.94 -11.74
N GLN A 585 -10.91 9.84 -12.29
CA GLN A 585 -9.61 9.28 -11.98
C GLN A 585 -8.92 8.81 -13.26
N LEU A 586 -7.60 8.95 -13.36
CA LEU A 586 -6.81 8.48 -14.49
C LEU A 586 -5.95 7.30 -14.08
N CYS A 587 -6.11 6.14 -14.73
CA CYS A 587 -5.08 5.12 -14.66
C CYS A 587 -3.89 5.59 -15.49
N ALA A 588 -2.69 5.53 -14.91
CA ALA A 588 -1.47 5.96 -15.57
C ALA A 588 -1.37 5.32 -16.96
N PRO A 589 -1.10 6.10 -18.03
CA PRO A 589 -0.91 5.54 -19.36
C PRO A 589 0.32 4.63 -19.42
N SER A 590 0.23 3.58 -20.22
CA SER A 590 1.37 2.69 -20.49
C SER A 590 2.54 3.46 -21.12
N SER A 591 3.77 3.10 -20.76
CA SER A 591 5.02 3.85 -21.08
C SER A 591 5.25 5.13 -20.25
N MET A 592 4.52 5.35 -19.15
CA MET A 592 4.89 6.40 -18.20
C MET A 592 6.28 6.14 -17.59
N ALA A 593 7.24 7.01 -17.90
CA ALA A 593 8.57 7.00 -17.27
C ALA A 593 8.56 7.59 -15.84
N THR A 594 7.56 8.41 -15.50
CA THR A 594 7.52 9.19 -14.24
C THR A 594 7.18 8.36 -13.00
N ILE A 595 6.59 7.17 -13.19
CA ILE A 595 6.20 6.26 -12.10
C ILE A 595 6.52 4.84 -12.58
N ASN A 596 7.79 4.47 -12.50
CA ASN A 596 8.16 3.06 -12.59
C ASN A 596 7.63 2.39 -11.31
N ALA A 597 6.49 1.72 -11.40
CA ALA A 597 6.11 0.71 -10.43
C ALA A 597 6.96 -0.54 -10.70
N ASP A 598 8.28 -0.41 -10.53
CA ASP A 598 9.19 -1.53 -10.67
C ASP A 598 9.17 -2.32 -9.36
N LEU A 599 8.55 -3.50 -9.41
CA LEU A 599 8.40 -4.39 -8.24
C LEU A 599 9.74 -5.06 -7.83
N THR A 600 10.87 -4.70 -8.45
CA THR A 600 12.07 -5.56 -8.52
C THR A 600 13.27 -5.18 -7.66
N ARG A 601 13.16 -4.32 -6.63
CA ARG A 601 14.31 -4.04 -5.75
C ARG A 601 14.01 -4.09 -4.27
N VAL A 602 14.06 -5.31 -3.72
CA VAL A 602 14.52 -5.53 -2.35
C VAL A 602 15.83 -6.30 -2.46
N SER A 603 16.97 -5.60 -2.38
CA SER A 603 18.29 -6.25 -2.28
C SER A 603 18.63 -6.49 -0.81
N PRO A 604 19.10 -7.69 -0.41
CA PRO A 604 19.48 -8.00 0.95
C PRO A 604 20.97 -7.70 1.16
N HIS A 605 21.31 -6.49 1.61
CA HIS A 605 22.59 -6.22 2.25
C HIS A 605 22.39 -5.25 3.41
N ASP A 606 22.23 -5.83 4.61
CA ASP A 606 23.03 -5.51 5.81
C ASP A 606 22.32 -6.03 7.06
N GLU A 607 22.76 -7.19 7.54
CA GLU A 607 22.53 -7.60 8.93
C GLU A 607 23.47 -6.81 9.84
N SER A 608 22.92 -5.94 10.68
CA SER A 608 23.48 -5.73 12.01
C SER A 608 22.43 -5.29 13.03
N HIS A 609 22.22 -6.18 14.00
CA HIS A 609 21.75 -5.97 15.38
C HIS A 609 20.64 -4.96 15.65
N LEU A 610 19.41 -5.44 15.90
CA LEU A 610 18.49 -4.85 16.87
C LEU A 610 17.58 -5.92 17.50
N ASP A 611 17.79 -6.18 18.81
CA ASP A 611 16.90 -6.94 19.68
C ASP A 611 15.65 -6.10 20.04
N GLY A 612 14.46 -6.68 19.93
CA GLY A 612 13.22 -6.07 20.44
C GLY A 612 11.97 -6.89 20.09
N PRO A 613 11.10 -7.25 21.06
CA PRO A 613 9.96 -8.13 20.81
C PRO A 613 8.70 -7.31 20.51
N CYS A 614 8.03 -7.54 19.36
CA CYS A 614 6.63 -7.12 19.19
C CYS A 614 5.89 -7.89 18.08
N GLY A 615 4.72 -8.43 18.47
CA GLY A 615 3.48 -8.27 17.70
C GLY A 615 3.19 -9.24 16.56
N GLN A 616 2.23 -10.14 16.79
CA GLN A 616 1.62 -10.98 15.76
C GLN A 616 0.97 -10.15 14.64
N LEU A 617 1.44 -10.31 13.39
CA LEU A 617 0.80 -9.77 12.20
C LEU A 617 -0.19 -10.78 11.63
N ARG A 618 -1.49 -10.50 11.78
CA ARG A 618 -2.57 -11.11 11.00
C ARG A 618 -2.73 -10.30 9.71
N PHE A 619 -2.45 -10.90 8.57
CA PHE A 619 -2.79 -10.34 7.26
C PHE A 619 -4.32 -10.25 7.12
N ARG A 620 -4.86 -9.04 7.29
CA ARG A 620 -6.13 -8.62 6.68
C ARG A 620 -5.76 -7.64 5.59
N ASN A 621 -5.97 -8.00 4.33
CA ASN A 621 -6.12 -7.12 3.17
C ASN A 621 -5.39 -5.75 3.24
N GLU A 622 -4.08 -5.74 3.42
CA GLU A 622 -3.28 -4.52 3.34
C GLU A 622 -2.52 -4.52 2.00
N LYS A 623 -2.85 -3.54 1.17
CA LYS A 623 -2.27 -3.33 -0.16
C LYS A 623 -0.84 -2.84 0.00
N LEU A 624 0.16 -3.71 -0.21
CA LEU A 624 1.57 -3.30 -0.24
C LEU A 624 1.82 -2.42 -1.48
N ALA A 625 2.24 -1.18 -1.25
CA ALA A 625 2.67 -0.24 -2.27
C ALA A 625 4.18 -0.03 -2.16
N VAL A 626 4.96 -0.53 -3.12
CA VAL A 626 6.38 -0.21 -3.26
C VAL A 626 6.49 0.80 -4.40
N PHE A 627 6.87 2.04 -4.09
CA PHE A 627 7.14 3.09 -5.07
C PHE A 627 8.64 3.37 -5.08
N SER A 628 9.27 3.29 -6.26
CA SER A 628 10.66 3.72 -6.49
C SER A 628 10.71 5.14 -7.01
#